data_AF-A0A7Y2FMC7-F1
#
_entry.id   AF-A0A7Y2FMC7-F1
#
_cell.length_a   1.000
_cell.length_b   1.000
_cell.length_c   1.000
_cell.angle_alpha   90.00
_cell.angle_beta   90.00
_cell.angle_gamma   90.00
#
_symmetry.space_group_name_H-M   'P 1'
#
loop_
_entity.id
_entity.type
_entity.pdbx_description
1 polymer ?
#
loop_
_entity_poly.entity_id
_entity_poly.type
_entity_poly.pdbx_seq_one_letter_code
_entity_poly.pdbx_strand_id
1 'polypeptide(L)'
;MTMGLQQGSTACTCGHRHHDTRLVAITGGPGAGKTAVLELALHSFCNHVGVLPEAASIVFGGGFPRHDSEVALRAAQRAIYHVQHEQEDLVMGEREVAVVLCDRGTVDGLAY
;
A
#
# COMPACT_ATOMS: atom_id res chain seq x y z
N MET A 1 -16.96 6.61 -9.70
CA MET A 1 -15.52 6.91 -9.89
C MET A 1 -14.76 5.70 -9.40
N THR A 2 -14.09 4.97 -10.27
CA THR A 2 -13.22 3.86 -9.88
C THR A 2 -11.92 4.49 -9.36
N MET A 3 -11.67 4.43 -8.05
CA MET A 3 -10.36 4.82 -7.50
C MET A 3 -9.37 3.70 -7.82
N GLY A 4 -8.66 3.84 -8.94
CA GLY A 4 -7.55 2.95 -9.30
C GLY A 4 -6.31 3.21 -8.45
N LEU A 5 -5.28 2.39 -8.64
CA LEU A 5 -3.97 2.56 -7.99
C LEU A 5 -3.44 3.98 -8.27
N GLN A 6 -3.00 4.69 -7.22
CA GLN A 6 -2.35 5.99 -7.41
C GLN A 6 -0.98 5.78 -8.04
N GLN A 7 -0.67 6.54 -9.09
CA GLN A 7 0.55 6.37 -9.89
C GLN A 7 1.30 7.69 -10.02
N GLY A 8 2.61 7.59 -10.28
CA GLY A 8 3.45 8.75 -10.56
C GLY A 8 2.99 9.54 -11.78
N SER A 9 3.27 10.85 -11.79
CA SER A 9 2.80 11.76 -12.85
C SER A 9 3.87 12.21 -13.85
N THR A 10 5.14 11.85 -13.62
CA THR A 10 6.24 12.27 -14.49
C THR A 10 6.20 11.54 -15.84
N ALA A 11 6.53 12.23 -16.93
CA ALA A 11 6.60 11.64 -18.26
C ALA A 11 7.64 10.51 -18.33
N CYS A 12 7.32 9.44 -19.07
CA CYS A 12 8.21 8.31 -19.30
C CYS A 12 8.24 7.96 -20.79
N THR A 13 9.39 7.50 -21.26
CA THR A 13 9.58 7.02 -22.64
C THR A 13 9.50 5.50 -22.76
N CYS A 14 9.13 4.81 -21.67
CA CYS A 14 8.95 3.36 -21.68
C CYS A 14 7.77 2.96 -22.59
N GLY A 15 7.99 1.96 -23.44
CA GLY A 15 6.96 1.37 -24.30
C GLY A 15 6.36 0.07 -23.76
N HIS A 16 6.75 -0.36 -22.56
CA HIS A 16 6.27 -1.60 -21.96
C HIS A 16 4.86 -1.43 -21.38
N ARG A 17 3.95 -2.34 -21.74
CA ARG A 17 2.57 -2.37 -21.23
C ARG A 17 2.44 -3.12 -19.90
N HIS A 18 3.36 -4.03 -19.64
CA HIS A 18 3.43 -4.82 -18.42
C HIS A 18 4.87 -4.85 -17.93
N HIS A 19 5.01 -4.92 -16.61
CA HIS A 19 6.30 -4.96 -15.94
C HIS A 19 6.37 -6.18 -15.01
N ASP A 20 7.59 -6.60 -14.67
CA ASP A 20 7.78 -7.48 -13.53
C ASP A 20 7.68 -6.65 -12.26
N THR A 21 6.45 -6.49 -11.77
CA THR A 21 6.11 -5.65 -10.61
C THR A 21 6.90 -6.06 -9.38
N ARG A 22 7.46 -5.07 -8.69
CA ARG A 22 8.17 -5.25 -7.42
C ARG A 22 7.47 -4.48 -6.32
N LEU A 23 7.33 -5.12 -5.17
CA LEU A 23 6.79 -4.49 -3.95
C LEU A 23 7.94 -3.90 -3.12
N VAL A 24 7.76 -2.68 -2.65
CA VAL A 24 8.66 -2.02 -1.69
C VAL A 24 7.82 -1.51 -0.53
N ALA A 25 7.95 -2.16 0.63
CA ALA A 25 7.27 -1.72 1.84
C ALA A 25 8.01 -0.54 2.48
N ILE A 26 7.28 0.55 2.75
CA ILE A 26 7.78 1.69 3.52
C ILE A 26 7.36 1.50 4.97
N THR A 27 8.28 1.03 5.80
CA THR A 27 8.03 0.72 7.22
C THR A 27 8.57 1.81 8.13
N GLY A 28 7.99 1.95 9.33
CA GLY A 28 8.46 2.90 10.34
C GLY A 28 7.39 3.31 11.35
N GLY A 29 7.82 3.89 12.47
CA GLY A 29 6.93 4.33 13.54
C GLY A 29 5.97 5.47 13.14
N PRO A 30 4.99 5.79 14.00
CA PRO A 30 4.16 6.98 13.84
C PRO A 30 5.03 8.25 13.72
N GLY A 31 4.69 9.14 12.78
CA GLY A 31 5.43 10.40 12.58
C GLY A 31 6.76 10.30 11.81
N ALA A 32 7.15 9.11 11.33
CA ALA A 32 8.41 8.91 10.59
C ALA A 32 8.43 9.50 9.16
N GLY A 33 7.39 10.23 8.73
CA GLY A 33 7.34 10.87 7.41
C GLY A 33 7.02 9.96 6.22
N LYS A 34 6.54 8.72 6.46
CA LYS A 34 6.22 7.74 5.40
C LYS A 34 5.27 8.31 4.34
N THR A 35 4.15 8.89 4.77
CA THR A 35 3.15 9.49 3.88
C THR A 35 3.76 10.60 3.01
N ALA A 36 4.61 11.45 3.58
CA ALA A 36 5.29 12.50 2.82
C ALA A 36 6.25 11.94 1.74
N VAL A 37 6.95 10.84 2.05
CA VAL A 37 7.81 10.14 1.08
C VAL A 37 6.97 9.53 -0.06
N LEU A 38 5.83 8.92 0.26
CA LEU A 38 4.92 8.36 -0.74
C LEU A 38 4.32 9.44 -1.64
N GLU A 39 3.90 10.56 -1.07
CA GLU A 39 3.42 11.71 -1.83
C GLU A 39 4.53 12.26 -2.75
N LEU A 40 5.75 12.42 -2.24
CA LEU A 40 6.88 12.86 -3.05
C LEU A 40 7.16 11.88 -4.22
N ALA A 41 7.04 10.58 -3.98
CA ALA A 41 7.22 9.56 -5.02
C ALA A 41 6.19 9.71 -6.16
N LEU A 42 4.92 9.97 -5.84
CA LEU A 42 3.88 10.22 -6.86
C LEU A 42 4.17 11.47 -7.72
N HIS A 43 4.86 12.46 -7.17
CA HIS A 43 5.24 13.67 -7.91
C HIS A 43 6.56 13.53 -8.66
N SER A 44 7.48 12.70 -8.15
CA SER A 44 8.86 12.62 -8.67
C SER A 44 9.06 11.49 -9.69
N PHE A 45 8.22 10.46 -9.65
CA PHE A 45 8.33 9.31 -10.53
C PHE A 45 7.27 9.29 -11.62
N CYS A 46 7.48 8.42 -12.60
CA CYS A 46 6.53 8.19 -13.68
C CYS A 46 5.37 7.27 -13.27
N ASN A 47 4.41 7.15 -14.16
CA ASN A 47 3.21 6.33 -14.01
C ASN A 47 3.48 4.83 -13.75
N HIS A 48 4.70 4.35 -13.98
CA HIS A 48 5.10 2.98 -13.64
C HIS A 48 5.49 2.78 -12.17
N VAL A 49 5.37 3.81 -11.33
CA VAL A 49 5.48 3.71 -9.87
C VAL A 49 4.11 3.94 -9.27
N GLY A 50 3.56 2.91 -8.62
CA GLY A 50 2.29 2.96 -7.91
C GLY A 50 2.45 3.09 -6.40
N VAL A 51 1.40 3.52 -5.70
CA VAL A 51 1.33 3.55 -4.23
C VAL A 51 0.12 2.77 -3.75
N LEU A 52 0.34 1.82 -2.84
CA LEU A 52 -0.71 1.15 -2.07
C LEU A 52 -0.93 1.88 -0.74
N PRO A 53 -2.18 2.24 -0.41
CA PRO A 53 -2.51 2.91 0.84
C PRO A 53 -2.46 1.94 2.03
N GLU A 54 -2.33 2.50 3.23
CA GLU A 54 -2.25 1.75 4.49
C GLU A 54 -3.52 0.94 4.77
N ALA A 55 -3.38 -0.39 4.88
CA ALA A 55 -4.51 -1.31 5.15
C ALA A 55 -5.28 -0.98 6.43
N ALA A 56 -4.58 -0.54 7.50
CA ALA A 56 -5.24 -0.14 8.75
C ALA A 56 -6.19 1.05 8.56
N SER A 57 -5.78 2.03 7.76
CA SER A 57 -6.60 3.18 7.43
C SER A 57 -7.84 2.76 6.61
N ILE A 58 -7.72 1.79 5.70
CA ILE A 58 -8.87 1.21 4.98
C ILE A 58 -9.82 0.50 5.95
N VAL A 59 -9.31 -0.44 6.74
CA VAL A 59 -10.09 -1.29 7.65
C VAL A 59 -10.87 -0.43 8.65
N PHE A 60 -10.20 0.50 9.30
CA PHE A 60 -10.85 1.36 10.29
C PHE A 60 -11.69 2.48 9.65
N GLY A 61 -11.26 3.03 8.51
CA GLY A 61 -12.05 3.99 7.74
C GLY A 61 -13.36 3.37 7.22
N GLY A 62 -13.35 2.06 6.95
CA GLY A 62 -14.53 1.26 6.57
C GLY A 62 -15.42 0.83 7.74
N GLY A 63 -15.10 1.22 8.99
CA GLY A 63 -15.96 0.99 10.15
C GLY A 63 -15.68 -0.27 10.96
N PHE A 64 -14.50 -0.89 10.82
CA PHE A 64 -14.13 -2.02 11.69
C PHE A 64 -14.09 -1.60 13.18
N PRO A 65 -14.67 -2.39 14.11
CA PRO A 65 -14.75 -2.02 15.52
C PRO A 65 -13.39 -1.82 16.18
N ARG A 66 -13.23 -0.73 16.94
CA ARG A 66 -12.01 -0.41 17.70
C ARG A 66 -12.24 -0.62 19.20
N HIS A 67 -11.87 -1.78 19.71
CA HIS A 67 -11.89 -2.08 21.15
C HIS A 67 -10.51 -2.54 21.62
N ASP A 68 -10.21 -2.34 22.91
CA ASP A 68 -8.92 -2.68 23.51
C ASP A 68 -8.84 -4.11 24.05
N SER A 69 -9.89 -4.92 23.84
CA SER A 69 -9.83 -6.33 24.25
C SER A 69 -8.86 -7.10 23.37
N GLU A 70 -8.17 -8.08 23.95
CA GLU A 70 -7.23 -8.94 23.21
C GLU A 70 -7.87 -9.58 21.97
N VAL A 71 -9.14 -9.98 22.08
CA VAL A 71 -9.92 -10.53 20.96
C VAL A 71 -10.08 -9.51 19.83
N ALA A 72 -10.42 -8.26 20.17
CA ALA A 72 -10.61 -7.20 19.18
C ALA A 72 -9.30 -6.80 18.51
N LEU A 73 -8.20 -6.68 19.28
CA LEU A 73 -6.87 -6.41 18.73
C LEU A 73 -6.44 -7.49 17.74
N ARG A 74 -6.56 -8.77 18.11
CA ARG A 74 -6.25 -9.90 17.22
C ARG A 74 -7.14 -9.91 15.98
N ALA A 75 -8.43 -9.57 16.13
CA ALA A 75 -9.36 -9.51 14.99
C ALA A 75 -8.99 -8.38 14.03
N ALA A 76 -8.66 -7.20 14.55
CA ALA A 76 -8.20 -6.06 13.75
C ALA A 76 -6.89 -6.39 13.02
N GLN A 77 -5.89 -6.95 13.69
CA GLN A 77 -4.62 -7.28 13.05
C GLN A 77 -4.77 -8.31 11.92
N ARG A 78 -5.61 -9.35 12.10
CA ARG A 78 -5.91 -10.29 11.00
C ARG A 78 -6.59 -9.58 9.83
N ALA A 79 -7.56 -8.71 10.11
CA ALA A 79 -8.24 -7.97 9.05
C ALA A 79 -7.27 -7.07 8.27
N ILE A 80 -6.39 -6.35 8.98
CA ILE A 80 -5.34 -5.51 8.39
C ILE A 80 -4.40 -6.34 7.54
N TYR A 81 -3.89 -7.46 8.06
CA TYR A 81 -3.01 -8.37 7.33
C TYR A 81 -3.65 -8.87 6.03
N HIS A 82 -4.89 -9.35 6.08
CA HIS A 82 -5.56 -9.87 4.89
C HIS A 82 -5.85 -8.77 3.87
N VAL A 83 -6.26 -7.57 4.29
CA VAL A 83 -6.44 -6.44 3.37
C VAL A 83 -5.11 -6.06 2.71
N GLN A 84 -4.03 -5.97 3.48
CA GLN A 84 -2.69 -5.69 2.95
C GLN A 84 -2.23 -6.75 1.93
N HIS A 85 -2.42 -8.03 2.27
CA HIS A 85 -2.05 -9.15 1.39
C HIS A 85 -2.82 -9.13 0.07
N GLU A 86 -4.13 -8.92 0.10
CA GLU A 86 -4.95 -8.86 -1.12
C GLU A 86 -4.62 -7.61 -1.96
N GLN A 87 -4.25 -6.49 -1.34
CA GLN A 87 -3.75 -5.32 -2.07
C GLN A 87 -2.42 -5.62 -2.80
N GLU A 88 -1.49 -6.30 -2.13
CA GLU A 88 -0.21 -6.74 -2.70
C GLU A 88 -0.42 -7.74 -3.84
N ASP A 89 -1.31 -8.73 -3.67
CA ASP A 89 -1.62 -9.73 -4.67
C ASP A 89 -2.33 -9.13 -5.90
N LEU A 90 -3.23 -8.18 -5.71
CA LEU A 90 -3.91 -7.47 -6.80
C LEU A 90 -2.90 -6.82 -7.75
N VAL A 91 -1.98 -6.01 -7.24
CA VAL A 91 -1.01 -5.29 -8.08
C VAL A 91 0.01 -6.23 -8.71
N MET A 92 0.38 -7.32 -8.04
CA MET A 92 1.25 -8.36 -8.58
C MET A 92 0.57 -9.19 -9.68
N GLY A 93 -0.76 -9.33 -9.62
CA GLY A 93 -1.58 -9.98 -10.63
C GLY A 93 -1.79 -9.12 -11.88
N GLU A 94 -2.15 -7.85 -11.70
CA GLU A 94 -2.44 -6.93 -12.81
C GLU A 94 -1.18 -6.47 -13.57
N ARG A 95 -0.06 -6.31 -12.86
CA ARG A 95 1.24 -5.94 -13.44
C ARG A 95 1.25 -4.65 -14.26
N GLU A 96 0.40 -3.69 -13.88
CA GLU A 96 0.28 -2.40 -14.58
C GLU A 96 1.49 -1.48 -14.34
N VAL A 97 2.16 -1.64 -13.19
CA VAL A 97 3.28 -0.80 -12.76
C VAL A 97 4.54 -1.62 -12.48
N ALA A 98 5.71 -1.00 -12.64
CA ALA A 98 6.99 -1.65 -12.41
C ALA A 98 7.34 -1.77 -10.92
N VAL A 99 6.97 -0.77 -10.13
CA VAL A 99 7.23 -0.73 -8.70
C VAL A 99 5.98 -0.26 -7.98
N VAL A 100 5.67 -0.89 -6.85
CA VAL A 100 4.60 -0.46 -5.94
C VAL A 100 5.22 -0.15 -4.59
N LEU A 101 5.05 1.09 -4.15
CA LEU A 101 5.41 1.52 -2.80
C LEU A 101 4.21 1.28 -1.89
N CYS A 102 4.40 0.48 -0.84
CA CYS A 102 3.33 0.12 0.08
C CYS A 102 3.47 0.96 1.35
N ASP A 103 2.42 1.71 1.74
CA ASP A 103 2.37 2.36 3.06
C ASP A 103 2.16 1.28 4.13
N ARG A 104 3.29 0.71 4.59
CA ARG A 104 3.42 -0.60 5.26
C ARG A 104 3.28 -1.78 4.31
N GLY A 105 3.85 -2.91 4.72
CA GLY A 105 3.72 -4.18 4.01
C GLY A 105 3.25 -5.30 4.93
N THR A 106 2.98 -6.47 4.37
CA THR A 106 2.71 -7.70 5.16
C THR A 106 3.78 -7.98 6.23
N VAL A 107 5.02 -7.52 6.02
CA VAL A 107 6.12 -7.58 7.00
C VAL A 107 5.84 -6.80 8.30
N ASP A 108 5.07 -5.71 8.25
CA ASP A 108 4.68 -4.94 9.45
C ASP A 108 3.82 -5.81 10.39
N GLY A 109 3.10 -6.81 9.87
CA GLY A 109 2.31 -7.74 10.67
C GLY A 109 3.13 -8.60 11.63
N LEU A 110 4.46 -8.65 11.49
CA LEU A 110 5.34 -9.31 12.46
C LEU A 110 5.67 -8.42 13.66
N ALA A 111 5.46 -7.10 13.55
CA ALA A 111 5.73 -6.13 14.60
C ALA A 111 4.51 -5.83 15.49
N TYR A 112 3.30 -6.14 15.01
CA TYR A 112 2.02 -5.87 15.67
C TYR A 112 1.29 -7.15 16.08
#